data_AF-X0WL41-F1
#
_entry.id   AF-X0WL41-F1
#
_cell.length_a   1.000
_cell.length_b   1.000
_cell.length_c   1.000
_cell.angle_alpha   90.00
_cell.angle_beta   90.00
_cell.angle_gamma   90.00
#
_symmetry.space_group_name_H-M   'P 1'
#
loop_
_entity.id
_entity.type
_entity.pdbx_description
1 polymer ?
#
loop_
_entity_poly.entity_id
_entity_poly.type
_entity_poly.pdbx_seq_one_letter_code
_entity_poly.pdbx_strand_id
1 'polypeptide(L)'
;YVPARSFYPPPKVDSAIMRIDVYPGPAVDVANVSGFFAVVKAGFSAPRKQLRNALSLGLQLGAPEVIELLEQAGIASQRRPQTLSLEEWAQVYRVVASRDKQ
;
A
#
# COMPACT_ATOMS: atom_id res chain seq x y z
N TYR A 1 4.73 -3.85 25.34
CA TYR A 1 6.20 -3.73 25.38
C TYR A 1 6.73 -4.79 26.32
N VAL A 2 7.75 -5.53 25.91
CA VAL A 2 8.37 -6.61 26.68
C VAL A 2 9.88 -6.41 26.59
N PRO A 3 10.55 -6.00 27.68
CA PRO A 3 12.00 -5.79 27.67
C PRO A 3 12.78 -7.04 27.29
N ALA A 4 13.92 -6.90 26.61
CA ALA A 4 14.80 -8.02 26.25
C ALA A 4 15.22 -8.86 27.47
N ARG A 5 15.45 -8.21 28.63
CA ARG A 5 15.81 -8.88 29.90
C ARG A 5 14.75 -9.83 30.46
N SER A 6 13.55 -9.84 29.89
CA SER A 6 12.48 -10.79 30.23
C SER A 6 12.67 -12.17 29.59
N PHE A 7 13.68 -12.35 28.72
CA PHE A 7 13.99 -13.62 28.05
C PHE A 7 15.37 -14.16 28.47
N TYR A 8 15.60 -15.48 28.33
CA TYR A 8 16.89 -16.11 28.58
C TYR A 8 17.33 -17.01 27.39
N PRO A 9 18.54 -16.82 26.84
CA PRO A 9 19.40 -15.65 27.07
C PRO A 9 18.76 -14.35 26.52
N PRO A 10 19.11 -13.16 27.05
CA PRO A 10 18.51 -11.91 26.57
C PRO A 10 18.86 -11.60 25.09
N PRO A 11 17.87 -11.30 24.23
CA PRO A 11 18.11 -10.85 22.85
C PRO A 11 18.65 -9.40 22.79
N LYS A 12 19.06 -8.95 21.60
CA LYS A 12 19.59 -7.58 21.36
C LYS A 12 18.52 -6.48 21.25
N VAL A 13 17.25 -6.86 21.18
CA VAL A 13 16.12 -5.95 20.91
C VAL A 13 14.98 -6.26 21.86
N ASP A 14 14.18 -5.24 22.16
CA ASP A 14 12.94 -5.40 22.91
C ASP A 14 11.84 -6.04 22.04
N SER A 15 10.81 -6.57 22.70
CA SER A 15 9.67 -7.21 22.08
C SER A 15 8.37 -6.42 22.32
N ALA A 16 7.33 -6.74 21.56
CA ALA A 16 5.98 -6.23 21.76
C ALA A 16 4.97 -7.37 21.59
N ILE A 17 3.87 -7.31 22.35
CA ILE A 17 2.73 -8.22 22.19
C ILE A 17 1.70 -7.46 21.36
N MET A 18 1.29 -8.03 20.24
CA MET A 18 0.23 -7.50 19.38
C MET A 18 -0.93 -8.49 19.34
N ARG A 19 -2.15 -7.98 19.53
CA ARG A 19 -3.38 -8.73 19.29
C ARG A 19 -3.98 -8.27 17.97
N ILE A 20 -4.26 -9.21 17.07
CA ILE A 20 -4.96 -8.93 15.81
C ILE A 20 -6.37 -9.47 15.97
N ASP A 21 -7.34 -8.57 16.04
CA ASP A 21 -8.76 -8.92 16.06
C ASP A 21 -9.22 -9.09 14.60
N VAL A 22 -9.63 -10.30 14.24
CA VAL A 22 -10.03 -10.63 12.86
C VAL A 22 -11.39 -10.03 12.57
N TYR A 23 -11.49 -9.25 11.50
CA TYR A 23 -12.77 -8.68 11.08
C TYR A 23 -13.68 -9.74 10.45
N PRO A 24 -15.02 -9.59 10.55
CA PRO A 24 -15.96 -10.51 9.89
C PRO A 24 -15.80 -10.58 8.37
N GLY A 25 -15.20 -9.56 7.76
CA GLY A 25 -14.85 -9.51 6.35
C GLY A 25 -13.69 -8.55 6.08
N PRO A 26 -13.22 -8.47 4.82
CA PRO A 26 -12.14 -7.56 4.44
C PRO A 26 -12.48 -6.10 4.76
N ALA A 27 -11.47 -5.32 5.19
CA ALA A 27 -11.65 -3.91 5.51
C ALA A 27 -11.98 -3.04 4.27
N VAL A 28 -11.61 -3.51 3.08
CA VAL A 28 -11.98 -2.88 1.80
C VAL A 28 -12.43 -3.95 0.81
N ASP A 29 -13.45 -3.59 0.03
CA ASP A 29 -13.96 -4.43 -1.05
C ASP A 29 -13.15 -4.21 -2.34
N VAL A 30 -12.44 -5.25 -2.77
CA VAL A 30 -11.59 -5.28 -3.96
C VAL A 30 -11.82 -6.56 -4.75
N ALA A 31 -11.99 -6.43 -6.06
CA ALA A 31 -12.33 -7.57 -6.93
C ALA A 31 -11.24 -8.65 -7.01
N ASN A 32 -9.96 -8.31 -6.78
CA ASN A 32 -8.85 -9.25 -6.73
C ASN A 32 -7.82 -8.80 -5.68
N VAL A 33 -7.75 -9.54 -4.57
CA VAL A 33 -6.83 -9.26 -3.45
C VAL A 33 -5.36 -9.30 -3.87
N SER A 34 -4.97 -10.26 -4.71
CA SER A 34 -3.59 -10.35 -5.22
C SER A 34 -3.23 -9.15 -6.10
N GLY A 35 -4.15 -8.71 -6.95
CA GLY A 35 -4.00 -7.51 -7.77
C GLY A 35 -3.92 -6.24 -6.91
N PHE A 36 -4.76 -6.14 -5.89
CA PHE A 36 -4.68 -5.05 -4.91
C PHE A 36 -3.31 -4.98 -4.24
N PHE A 37 -2.80 -6.11 -3.73
CA PHE A 37 -1.46 -6.16 -3.14
C PHE A 37 -0.35 -5.85 -4.14
N ALA A 38 -0.50 -6.20 -5.43
CA ALA A 38 0.47 -5.84 -6.45
C ALA A 38 0.55 -4.32 -6.63
N VAL A 39 -0.59 -3.63 -6.69
CA VAL A 39 -0.66 -2.16 -6.78
C VAL A 39 -0.08 -1.50 -5.52
N VAL A 40 -0.43 -1.98 -4.33
CA VAL A 40 0.15 -1.45 -3.08
C VAL A 40 1.68 -1.65 -3.07
N LYS A 41 2.17 -2.84 -3.43
CA LYS A 41 3.62 -3.11 -3.51
C LYS A 41 4.32 -2.20 -4.52
N ALA A 42 3.71 -1.96 -5.69
CA ALA A 42 4.22 -1.02 -6.68
C ALA A 42 4.35 0.39 -6.08
N GLY A 43 3.33 0.84 -5.35
CA GLY A 43 3.33 2.11 -4.63
C GLY A 43 4.47 2.21 -3.60
N PHE A 44 4.77 1.14 -2.88
CA PHE A 44 5.84 1.12 -1.87
C PHE A 44 7.23 0.72 -2.41
N SER A 45 7.40 0.53 -3.72
CA SER A 45 8.68 0.16 -4.35
C SER A 45 9.76 1.25 -4.20
N ALA A 46 9.36 2.51 -4.05
CA ALA A 46 10.24 3.65 -3.84
C ALA A 46 9.67 4.61 -2.78
N PRO A 47 9.68 4.26 -1.48
CA PRO A 47 8.89 4.90 -0.42
C PRO A 47 9.31 6.34 -0.10
N ARG A 48 10.49 6.77 -0.59
CA ARG A 48 10.98 8.15 -0.48
C ARG A 48 10.57 9.04 -1.66
N LYS A 49 10.01 8.48 -2.74
CA LYS A 49 9.55 9.22 -3.91
C LYS A 49 8.07 9.60 -3.77
N GLN A 50 7.65 10.60 -4.56
CA GLN A 50 6.23 10.91 -4.76
C GLN A 50 5.51 9.70 -5.37
N LEU A 51 4.22 9.54 -5.06
CA LEU A 51 3.39 8.40 -5.42
C LEU A 51 3.40 8.15 -6.93
N ARG A 52 3.29 9.19 -7.75
CA ARG A 52 3.39 9.08 -9.22
C ARG A 52 4.68 8.41 -9.69
N ASN A 53 5.81 8.70 -9.02
CA ASN A 53 7.11 8.15 -9.41
C ASN A 53 7.27 6.71 -8.89
N ALA A 54 6.69 6.40 -7.74
CA ALA A 54 6.73 5.05 -7.19
C ALA A 54 5.84 4.09 -8.00
N LEU A 55 4.62 4.51 -8.32
CA LEU A 55 3.69 3.73 -9.16
C LEU A 55 4.16 3.63 -10.62
N SER A 56 4.72 4.70 -11.20
CA SER A 56 5.31 4.61 -12.56
C SER A 56 6.41 3.56 -12.63
N LEU A 57 7.30 3.51 -11.63
CA LEU A 57 8.33 2.47 -11.53
C LEU A 57 7.73 1.08 -11.28
N GLY A 58 6.82 0.96 -10.32
CA GLY A 58 6.30 -0.32 -9.86
C GLY A 58 5.30 -0.98 -10.81
N LEU A 59 4.54 -0.19 -11.56
CA LEU A 59 3.59 -0.65 -12.59
C LEU A 59 4.18 -0.63 -14.00
N GLN A 60 5.41 -0.11 -14.15
CA GLN A 60 6.09 0.07 -15.45
C GLN A 60 5.27 0.92 -16.44
N LEU A 61 4.63 1.98 -15.92
CA LEU A 61 3.80 2.92 -16.68
C LEU A 61 4.48 4.27 -16.84
N GLY A 62 4.05 5.04 -17.85
CA GLY A 62 4.52 6.41 -18.04
C GLY A 62 4.07 7.33 -16.91
N ALA A 63 4.89 8.31 -16.54
CA ALA A 63 4.52 9.27 -15.50
C ALA A 63 3.20 10.04 -15.80
N PRO A 64 2.90 10.48 -17.05
CA PRO A 64 1.62 11.11 -17.37
C PRO A 64 0.42 10.18 -17.12
N GLU A 65 0.52 8.92 -17.57
CA GLU A 65 -0.51 7.90 -17.38
C GLU A 65 -0.80 7.65 -15.89
N VAL A 66 0.24 7.55 -15.07
CA VAL A 66 0.04 7.39 -13.61
C VAL A 66 -0.61 8.63 -12.98
N ILE A 67 -0.31 9.84 -13.47
CA ILE A 67 -0.96 11.05 -12.96
C ILE A 67 -2.45 11.01 -13.27
N GLU A 68 -2.84 10.62 -14.49
CA GLU A 68 -4.24 10.47 -14.88
C GLU A 68 -4.96 9.40 -14.05
N LEU A 69 -4.33 8.25 -13.82
CA LEU A 69 -4.90 7.18 -12.97
C LEU A 69 -5.11 7.67 -11.52
N LEU A 70 -4.15 8.42 -10.98
CA LEU A 70 -4.26 8.99 -9.63
C LEU A 70 -5.33 10.08 -9.55
N GLU A 71 -5.45 10.92 -10.57
CA GLU A 71 -6.50 11.94 -10.68
C GLU A 71 -7.90 11.31 -10.72
N GLN A 72 -8.09 10.27 -11.55
CA GLN A 72 -9.34 9.50 -11.60
C GLN A 72 -9.67 8.83 -10.26
N ALA A 73 -8.64 8.41 -9.50
CA ALA A 73 -8.81 7.87 -8.15
C ALA A 73 -9.03 8.96 -7.08
N GLY A 74 -9.00 10.24 -7.44
CA GLY A 74 -9.13 11.37 -6.51
C GLY A 74 -7.90 11.58 -5.61
N ILE A 75 -6.72 11.11 -6.03
CA ILE A 75 -5.48 11.12 -5.24
C ILE A 75 -4.46 12.10 -5.83
N ALA A 76 -3.95 12.97 -4.96
CA ALA A 76 -2.88 13.90 -5.29
C ALA A 76 -1.55 13.16 -5.60
N SER A 77 -1.05 13.33 -6.82
CA SER A 77 0.10 12.58 -7.39
C SER A 77 1.44 12.78 -6.65
N GLN A 78 1.56 13.90 -5.94
CA GLN A 78 2.72 14.31 -5.14
C GLN A 78 2.75 13.70 -3.73
N ARG A 79 1.67 13.06 -3.27
CA ARG A 79 1.63 12.38 -1.96
C ARG A 79 2.69 11.28 -1.88
N ARG A 80 2.97 10.83 -0.66
CA ARG A 80 3.81 9.64 -0.46
C ARG A 80 2.94 8.41 -0.19
N PRO A 81 3.37 7.19 -0.57
CA PRO A 81 2.58 5.96 -0.43
C PRO A 81 2.05 5.73 1.00
N GLN A 82 2.86 5.97 2.02
CA GLN A 82 2.50 5.80 3.43
C GLN A 82 1.44 6.79 3.94
N THR A 83 1.09 7.81 3.15
CA THR A 83 0.05 8.76 3.55
C THR A 83 -1.34 8.30 3.14
N LEU A 84 -1.46 7.30 2.26
CA LEU A 84 -2.76 6.83 1.76
C LEU A 84 -3.45 5.92 2.78
N SER A 85 -4.75 6.09 2.97
CA SER A 85 -5.59 5.15 3.70
C SER A 85 -5.81 3.86 2.90
N LEU A 86 -6.36 2.83 3.56
CA LEU A 86 -6.67 1.56 2.89
C LEU A 86 -7.75 1.75 1.81
N GLU A 87 -8.74 2.60 2.07
CA GLU A 87 -9.82 2.96 1.15
C GLU A 87 -9.27 3.72 -0.07
N GLU A 88 -8.32 4.63 0.14
CA GLU A 88 -7.64 5.34 -0.94
C GLU A 88 -6.84 4.37 -1.82
N TRP A 89 -6.13 3.40 -1.23
CA TRP A 89 -5.49 2.33 -1.99
C TRP A 89 -6.50 1.49 -2.79
N ALA A 90 -7.67 1.20 -2.21
CA ALA A 90 -8.72 0.48 -2.91
C ALA A 90 -9.26 1.27 -4.12
N GLN A 91 -9.35 2.60 -4.03
CA GLN A 91 -9.69 3.45 -5.19
C GLN A 91 -8.62 3.38 -6.29
N VAL A 92 -7.34 3.52 -5.92
CA VAL A 92 -6.24 3.42 -6.88
C VAL A 92 -6.27 2.07 -7.59
N TYR A 93 -6.46 0.98 -6.85
CA TYR A 93 -6.62 -0.35 -7.42
C TYR A 93 -7.82 -0.46 -8.37
N ARG A 94 -8.99 0.09 -8.01
CA ARG A 94 -10.18 0.07 -8.87
C ARG A 94 -9.90 0.71 -10.24
N VAL A 95 -9.24 1.87 -10.24
CA VAL A 95 -8.91 2.60 -11.47
C VAL A 95 -7.87 1.85 -12.31
N VAL A 96 -6.82 1.33 -11.68
CA VAL A 96 -5.80 0.51 -12.38
C VAL A 96 -6.43 -0.75 -12.96
N ALA A 97 -7.29 -1.44 -12.21
CA ALA A 97 -7.94 -2.67 -12.66
C ALA A 97 -8.99 -2.45 -13.76
N SER A 98 -9.61 -1.26 -13.83
CA SER A 98 -10.52 -0.93 -14.94
C SER A 98 -9.78 -0.69 -16.26
N ARG A 99 -8.55 -0.17 -16.20
CA ARG A 99 -7.68 0.02 -17.37
C ARG A 99 -7.28 -1.32 -17.98
N ASP A 100 -6.83 -2.28 -17.17
CA ASP A 100 -6.33 -3.57 -17.65
C ASP A 100 -7.42 -4.48 -18.27
N LYS A 101 -8.70 -4.09 -18.12
CA LYS A 101 -9.85 -4.76 -18.74
C LYS A 101 -10.30 -4.16 -20.07
N GLN A 102 -9.75 -3.00 -20.44
CA GLN A 102 -9.97 -2.36 -21.76
C GLN A 102 -8.90 -2.81 -22.74
#